data_AF-A0A8X7U1G6-F1
#
_entry.id   AF-A0A8X7U1G6-F1
#
_cell.length_a   1.000
_cell.length_b   1.000
_cell.length_c   1.000
_cell.angle_alpha   90.00
_cell.angle_beta   90.00
_cell.angle_gamma   90.00
#
_symmetry.space_group_name_H-M   'P 1'
#
loop_
_entity.id
_entity.type
_entity.pdbx_description
1 polymer ?
#
loop_
_entity_poly.entity_id
_entity_poly.type
_entity_poly.pdbx_seq_one_letter_code
_entity_poly.pdbx_strand_id
1 'polypeptide(L)'
;MRITEILAYSMVIIPVLLVIMVIFLGHDSYDQGNGFAKASRIIQIKPEPNVTSEDDSTLQRDQNPKDSVDLSLLGGLLVPGFKKDTCLSRYQSSLYRKASPYKPSMHLISKLRGYEELHKRCGPGTRPYTNADRLLKPKQTGDPESEGCKYVVWMEFSGLGNRIISIASAFLYAMLTDRVLLVEGGEQFSDLFCEPFLDTTWLLPKDFTLTKQLSGFSQNSPHCHGEMLKRRLINGSTVSSLSYLYLHLAHDYNDHDKMFFCEEDQSLLKNVPWLIMRTNNFFAPSLFLIPSFEEELGMMFPEKGTVFHHLGRYLFHPSNHVWGLITRYYNAYLAKADERIGLQIRVFDEKSGVSPQVTKQILSCVQNEELLPKLGEQHKQPSEEEEFKLKAVLTQLNR
;
A
#
# COMPACT_ATOMS: atom_id res chain seq x y z
N MET A 1 -60.42 17.91 -21.25
CA MET A 1 -60.20 16.74 -20.38
C MET A 1 -60.98 16.94 -19.10
N ARG A 2 -61.84 15.99 -18.75
CA ARG A 2 -62.63 16.08 -17.52
C ARG A 2 -61.69 15.90 -16.33
N ILE A 3 -61.91 16.63 -15.24
CA ILE A 3 -61.07 16.61 -14.02
C ILE A 3 -60.83 15.17 -13.54
N THR A 4 -61.79 14.28 -13.76
CA THR A 4 -61.70 12.84 -13.46
C THR A 4 -60.65 12.08 -14.27
N GLU A 5 -60.43 12.45 -15.53
CA GLU A 5 -59.39 11.86 -16.39
C GLU A 5 -57.99 12.29 -15.93
N ILE A 6 -57.83 13.57 -15.56
CA ILE A 6 -56.56 14.11 -15.05
C ILE A 6 -56.18 13.42 -13.73
N LEU A 7 -57.14 13.22 -12.83
CA LEU A 7 -56.93 12.49 -11.57
C LEU A 7 -56.52 11.03 -11.82
N ALA A 8 -57.17 10.34 -12.76
CA ALA A 8 -56.82 8.97 -13.12
C ALA A 8 -55.40 8.85 -13.69
N TYR A 9 -55.01 9.76 -14.58
CA TYR A 9 -53.63 9.80 -15.10
C TYR A 9 -52.61 10.10 -14.00
N SER A 10 -52.91 11.03 -13.08
CA SER A 10 -52.01 11.37 -11.97
C SER A 10 -51.78 10.18 -11.01
N MET A 11 -52.82 9.38 -10.73
CA MET A 11 -52.74 8.20 -9.87
C MET A 11 -51.87 7.08 -10.44
N VAL A 12 -51.65 7.04 -11.76
CA VAL A 12 -50.81 6.02 -12.41
C VAL A 12 -49.42 6.56 -12.70
N ILE A 13 -49.31 7.82 -13.13
CA ILE A 13 -48.04 8.42 -13.54
C ILE A 13 -47.15 8.74 -12.33
N ILE A 14 -47.72 9.20 -11.21
CA ILE A 14 -46.94 9.59 -10.03
C ILE A 14 -46.24 8.37 -9.38
N PRO A 15 -46.90 7.22 -9.15
CA PRO A 15 -46.23 6.03 -8.61
C PRO A 15 -45.16 5.48 -9.55
N VAL A 16 -45.41 5.50 -10.86
CA VAL A 16 -44.43 5.04 -11.86
C VAL A 16 -43.22 5.97 -11.89
N LEU A 17 -43.41 7.29 -11.82
CA LEU A 17 -42.32 8.25 -11.69
C LEU A 17 -41.56 8.11 -10.37
N LEU A 18 -42.25 7.79 -9.26
CA LEU A 18 -41.59 7.50 -7.98
C LEU A 18 -40.77 6.22 -8.03
N VAL A 19 -41.26 5.16 -8.68
CA VAL A 19 -40.49 3.92 -8.86
C VAL A 19 -39.29 4.15 -9.80
N ILE A 20 -39.47 4.91 -10.89
CA ILE A 20 -38.38 5.31 -11.78
C ILE A 20 -37.38 6.20 -11.03
N MET A 21 -37.82 7.16 -10.20
CA MET A 21 -36.93 7.93 -9.34
C MET A 21 -36.22 7.03 -8.32
N VAL A 22 -36.86 6.06 -7.70
CA VAL A 22 -36.18 5.13 -6.78
C VAL A 22 -35.19 4.21 -7.53
N ILE A 23 -35.44 3.86 -8.79
CA ILE A 23 -34.51 3.03 -9.58
C ILE A 23 -33.33 3.85 -10.12
N PHE A 24 -33.57 5.09 -10.56
CA PHE A 24 -32.55 5.96 -11.18
C PHE A 24 -31.86 6.92 -10.20
N LEU A 25 -32.49 7.29 -9.09
CA LEU A 25 -31.93 8.10 -7.99
C LEU A 25 -31.75 7.32 -6.69
N GLY A 26 -32.32 6.12 -6.54
CA GLY A 26 -31.90 5.18 -5.49
C GLY A 26 -30.57 4.48 -5.80
N HIS A 27 -29.92 4.89 -6.90
CA HIS A 27 -28.48 4.77 -7.08
C HIS A 27 -27.73 6.01 -6.55
N ASP A 28 -28.31 6.75 -5.62
CA ASP A 28 -27.52 7.53 -4.68
C ASP A 28 -26.67 6.55 -3.88
N SER A 29 -25.38 6.55 -4.24
CA SER A 29 -24.25 6.09 -3.44
C SER A 29 -24.61 6.09 -1.95
N TYR A 30 -24.95 4.91 -1.43
CA TYR A 30 -24.96 4.66 0.00
C TYR A 30 -23.53 4.87 0.50
N ASP A 31 -23.27 6.10 0.92
CA ASP A 31 -22.20 6.62 1.77
C ASP A 31 -20.98 5.70 2.00
N GLN A 32 -20.34 5.27 0.91
CA GLN A 32 -19.17 4.38 0.94
C GLN A 32 -17.85 5.17 1.10
N GLY A 33 -17.92 6.47 1.42
CA GLY A 33 -16.79 7.38 1.24
C GLY A 33 -16.32 8.17 2.46
N ASN A 34 -17.15 8.38 3.49
CA ASN A 34 -16.82 9.44 4.45
C ASN A 34 -15.64 9.13 5.38
N GLY A 35 -15.45 7.87 5.80
CA GLY A 35 -14.31 7.50 6.64
C GLY A 35 -12.96 7.61 5.90
N PHE A 36 -12.90 7.04 4.69
CA PHE A 36 -11.67 6.99 3.89
C PHE A 36 -11.29 8.36 3.31
N ALA A 37 -12.27 9.16 2.88
CA ALA A 37 -12.04 10.52 2.41
C ALA A 37 -11.61 11.48 3.54
N LYS A 38 -12.07 11.25 4.78
CA LYS A 38 -11.59 12.00 5.96
C LYS A 38 -10.18 11.56 6.34
N ALA A 39 -9.88 10.27 6.28
CA ALA A 39 -8.55 9.71 6.56
C ALA A 39 -7.51 10.12 5.49
N SER A 40 -7.88 10.19 4.20
CA SER A 40 -6.95 10.58 3.13
C SER A 40 -6.47 12.03 3.25
N ARG A 41 -7.26 12.91 3.89
CA ARG A 41 -6.83 14.29 4.22
C ARG A 41 -5.70 14.34 5.24
N ILE A 42 -5.53 13.29 6.06
CA ILE A 42 -4.48 13.20 7.09
C ILE A 42 -3.09 12.97 6.46
N ILE A 43 -3.04 12.32 5.30
CA ILE A 43 -1.79 11.91 4.61
C ILE A 43 -1.37 12.94 3.54
N GLN A 44 -1.94 14.14 3.52
CA GLN A 44 -1.50 15.16 2.56
C GLN A 44 -0.09 15.65 2.88
N ILE A 45 0.84 15.41 1.94
CA ILE A 45 2.11 16.13 1.86
C ILE A 45 1.75 17.54 1.38
N LYS A 46 2.04 18.59 2.17
CA LYS A 46 2.03 19.95 1.64
C LYS A 46 3.12 20.04 0.57
N PRO A 47 2.81 20.43 -0.68
CA PRO A 47 3.87 20.73 -1.63
C PRO A 47 4.69 21.89 -1.05
N GLU A 48 6.00 21.68 -0.89
CA GLU A 48 6.90 22.82 -0.75
C GLU A 48 6.86 23.59 -2.07
N PRO A 49 6.79 24.94 -2.04
CA PRO A 49 6.89 25.74 -3.25
C PRO A 49 8.23 25.44 -3.93
N ASN A 50 8.23 25.42 -5.26
CA ASN A 50 9.41 25.22 -6.11
C ASN A 50 10.60 26.00 -5.54
N VAL A 51 11.53 25.29 -4.90
CA VAL A 51 12.87 25.80 -4.67
C VAL A 51 13.50 25.82 -6.06
N THR A 52 13.44 26.98 -6.72
CA THR A 52 14.42 27.35 -7.73
C THR A 52 15.79 27.17 -7.08
N SER A 53 16.44 26.06 -7.39
CA SER A 53 17.85 25.86 -7.13
C SER A 53 18.61 26.77 -8.09
N GLU A 54 18.75 28.03 -7.72
CA GLU A 54 19.78 28.90 -8.27
C GLU A 54 21.13 28.46 -7.65
N ASP A 55 22.11 28.33 -8.54
CA ASP A 55 23.55 28.06 -8.33
C ASP A 55 23.99 26.72 -7.71
N ASP A 56 24.10 25.74 -8.61
CA ASP A 56 25.07 24.63 -8.51
C ASP A 56 26.49 25.14 -8.85
N SER A 57 27.08 25.96 -7.98
CA SER A 57 28.52 26.28 -8.07
C SER A 57 29.12 26.77 -6.76
N THR A 58 29.14 25.93 -5.71
CA THR A 58 30.21 25.89 -4.68
C THR A 58 29.83 24.95 -3.53
N LEU A 59 29.90 23.64 -3.76
CA LEU A 59 30.18 22.69 -2.68
C LEU A 59 31.66 22.31 -2.76
N GLN A 60 32.49 23.18 -2.17
CA GLN A 60 33.84 22.77 -1.81
C GLN A 60 33.73 21.58 -0.86
N ARG A 61 34.37 20.52 -1.30
CA ARG A 61 34.49 19.21 -0.67
C ARG A 61 35.32 19.35 0.61
N ASP A 62 34.67 19.65 1.72
CA ASP A 62 35.21 19.38 3.06
C ASP A 62 34.97 17.90 3.39
N GLN A 63 35.95 17.07 3.02
CA GLN A 63 36.02 15.67 3.43
C GLN A 63 36.47 15.59 4.88
N ASN A 64 35.50 15.47 5.80
CA ASN A 64 35.74 14.86 7.10
C ASN A 64 35.32 13.37 7.03
N PRO A 65 36.21 12.37 7.18
CA PRO A 65 35.94 10.97 6.77
C PRO A 65 34.99 10.16 7.68
N LYS A 66 34.29 10.77 8.65
CA LYS A 66 33.52 10.04 9.67
C LYS A 66 32.00 10.08 9.51
N ASP A 67 31.45 10.94 8.64
CA ASP A 67 29.99 11.11 8.47
C ASP A 67 29.53 10.90 7.02
N SER A 68 30.15 9.98 6.27
CA SER A 68 29.61 9.58 4.97
C SER A 68 28.34 8.74 5.19
N VAL A 69 27.18 9.40 5.24
CA VAL A 69 25.88 8.71 5.25
C VAL A 69 25.81 7.83 4.02
N ASP A 70 25.79 6.51 4.21
CA ASP A 70 25.67 5.56 3.11
C ASP A 70 24.28 5.72 2.47
N LEU A 71 24.24 6.44 1.36
CA LEU A 71 23.02 6.70 0.58
C LEU A 71 22.35 5.40 0.12
N SER A 72 23.10 4.29 0.01
CA SER A 72 22.54 2.98 -0.34
C SER A 72 21.66 2.39 0.77
N LEU A 73 21.85 2.82 2.02
CA LEU A 73 21.04 2.40 3.17
C LEU A 73 19.87 3.35 3.46
N LEU A 74 19.65 4.34 2.57
CA LEU A 74 18.50 5.24 2.59
C LEU A 74 18.30 5.96 3.94
N GLY A 75 19.41 6.43 4.53
CA GLY A 75 19.38 7.14 5.82
C GLY A 75 19.07 6.23 7.02
N GLY A 76 19.50 4.97 6.97
CA GLY A 76 19.31 3.98 8.05
C GLY A 76 18.03 3.15 7.94
N LEU A 77 17.19 3.41 6.93
CA LEU A 77 15.99 2.62 6.67
C LEU A 77 16.33 1.15 6.40
N LEU A 78 17.40 0.88 5.64
CA LEU A 78 17.86 -0.47 5.31
C LEU A 78 19.03 -0.90 6.20
N VAL A 79 19.13 -2.20 6.47
CA VAL A 79 20.31 -2.80 7.12
C VAL A 79 21.36 -3.26 6.10
N PRO A 80 22.66 -3.18 6.44
CA PRO A 80 23.69 -3.93 5.73
C PRO A 80 23.56 -5.43 6.01
N GLY A 81 24.26 -6.27 5.24
CA GLY A 81 24.38 -7.71 5.50
C GLY A 81 23.72 -8.61 4.45
N PHE A 82 22.81 -8.09 3.63
CA PHE A 82 22.29 -8.86 2.50
C PHE A 82 23.41 -9.12 1.49
N LYS A 83 23.39 -10.32 0.89
CA LYS A 83 24.25 -10.66 -0.25
C LYS A 83 23.92 -9.74 -1.42
N LYS A 84 24.92 -8.96 -1.87
CA LYS A 84 24.71 -7.90 -2.87
C LYS A 84 24.30 -8.45 -4.24
N ASP A 85 24.84 -9.60 -4.60
CA ASP A 85 24.61 -10.30 -5.86
C ASP A 85 23.21 -10.94 -5.95
N THR A 86 22.61 -11.34 -4.82
CA THR A 86 21.27 -11.95 -4.82
C THR A 86 20.15 -10.92 -5.01
N CYS A 87 20.39 -9.65 -4.65
CA CYS A 87 19.43 -8.57 -4.87
C CYS A 87 20.15 -7.24 -5.14
N LEU A 88 20.46 -7.00 -6.41
CA LEU A 88 21.22 -5.82 -6.86
C LEU A 88 20.47 -4.51 -6.56
N SER A 89 19.15 -4.50 -6.78
CA SER A 89 18.30 -3.31 -6.63
C SER A 89 18.35 -2.71 -5.22
N ARG A 90 18.55 -3.55 -4.19
CA ARG A 90 18.62 -3.13 -2.78
C ARG A 90 19.68 -2.05 -2.56
N TYR A 91 20.87 -2.23 -3.15
CA TYR A 91 22.00 -1.33 -2.94
C TYR A 91 22.25 -0.40 -4.14
N GLN A 92 21.91 -0.83 -5.35
CA GLN A 92 22.16 -0.04 -6.57
C GLN A 92 21.06 0.98 -6.88
N SER A 93 19.88 0.89 -6.24
CA SER A 93 18.77 1.81 -6.54
C SER A 93 19.10 3.28 -6.31
N SER A 94 20.01 3.57 -5.37
CA SER A 94 20.53 4.93 -5.10
C SER A 94 21.29 5.55 -6.27
N LEU A 95 21.83 4.74 -7.19
CA LEU A 95 22.51 5.22 -8.40
C LEU A 95 21.53 5.75 -9.46
N TYR A 96 20.27 5.33 -9.39
CA TYR A 96 19.23 5.64 -10.38
C TYR A 96 18.17 6.60 -9.85
N ARG A 97 18.18 6.91 -8.55
CA ARG A 97 17.19 7.72 -7.87
C ARG A 97 17.85 8.92 -7.23
N LYS A 98 17.22 10.08 -7.32
CA LYS A 98 17.60 11.24 -6.52
C LYS A 98 17.47 10.89 -5.04
N ALA A 99 18.38 11.42 -4.22
CA ALA A 99 18.26 11.32 -2.78
C ALA A 99 16.91 11.92 -2.34
N SER A 100 16.16 11.19 -1.52
CA SER A 100 14.87 11.68 -1.05
C SER A 100 15.07 12.72 0.03
N PRO A 101 14.32 13.84 0.02
CA PRO A 101 14.34 14.82 1.10
C PRO A 101 13.69 14.26 2.38
N TYR A 102 12.78 13.29 2.24
CA TYR A 102 12.07 12.66 3.35
C TYR A 102 12.98 11.65 4.07
N LYS A 103 13.50 12.04 5.22
CA LYS A 103 14.33 11.18 6.07
C LYS A 103 13.44 10.39 7.03
N PRO A 104 13.66 9.07 7.20
CA PRO A 104 12.91 8.30 8.18
C PRO A 104 13.21 8.81 9.60
N SER A 105 12.20 8.80 10.47
CA SER A 105 12.41 9.13 11.87
C SER A 105 13.27 8.07 12.57
N MET A 106 14.01 8.47 13.60
CA MET A 106 14.77 7.52 14.42
C MET A 106 13.87 6.47 15.08
N HIS A 107 12.64 6.87 15.42
CA HIS A 107 11.64 5.98 16.00
C HIS A 107 11.18 4.90 15.01
N LEU A 108 10.92 5.28 13.75
CA LEU A 108 10.62 4.32 12.69
C LEU A 108 11.78 3.35 12.46
N ILE A 109 13.02 3.84 12.39
CA ILE A 109 14.21 2.98 12.26
C ILE A 109 14.26 1.97 13.40
N SER A 110 14.09 2.43 14.66
CA SER A 110 14.08 1.55 15.83
C SER A 110 12.97 0.50 15.76
N LYS A 111 11.76 0.88 15.32
CA LYS A 111 10.64 -0.07 15.13
C LYS A 111 10.94 -1.11 14.05
N LEU A 112 11.56 -0.72 12.94
CA LEU A 112 11.96 -1.65 11.89
C LEU A 112 13.00 -2.67 12.38
N ARG A 113 14.01 -2.22 13.14
CA ARG A 113 15.00 -3.13 13.77
C ARG A 113 14.33 -4.08 14.76
N GLY A 114 13.42 -3.57 15.59
CA GLY A 114 12.64 -4.42 16.51
C GLY A 114 11.78 -5.45 15.79
N TYR A 115 11.17 -5.06 14.65
CA TYR A 115 10.42 -5.97 13.80
C TYR A 115 11.30 -7.06 13.19
N GLU A 116 12.49 -6.71 12.69
CA GLU A 116 13.44 -7.68 12.12
C GLU A 116 13.83 -8.75 13.14
N GLU A 117 14.08 -8.37 14.41
CA GLU A 117 14.36 -9.33 15.48
C GLU A 117 13.14 -10.20 15.83
N LEU A 118 11.94 -9.61 15.86
CA LEU A 118 10.69 -10.37 16.02
C LEU A 118 10.54 -11.39 14.88
N HIS A 119 10.77 -10.97 13.64
CA HIS A 119 10.66 -11.82 12.47
C HIS A 119 11.72 -12.93 12.45
N LYS A 120 12.93 -12.66 12.93
CA LYS A 120 13.99 -13.67 13.10
C LYS A 120 13.64 -14.72 14.14
N ARG A 121 12.97 -14.32 15.23
CA ARG A 121 12.53 -15.23 16.28
C ARG A 121 11.30 -16.05 15.90
N CYS A 122 10.31 -15.41 15.28
CA CYS A 122 8.98 -15.97 15.06
C CYS A 122 8.67 -16.31 13.59
N GLY A 123 9.60 -16.06 12.66
CA GLY A 123 9.38 -16.26 11.23
C GLY A 123 9.36 -17.74 10.80
N PRO A 124 9.02 -18.02 9.53
CA PRO A 124 8.99 -19.36 8.99
C PRO A 124 10.30 -20.14 9.20
N GLY A 125 10.19 -21.44 9.48
CA GLY A 125 11.34 -22.33 9.74
C GLY A 125 11.87 -22.31 11.19
N THR A 126 11.33 -21.45 12.06
CA THR A 126 11.68 -21.40 13.48
C THR A 126 10.79 -22.33 14.32
N ARG A 127 11.29 -22.77 15.49
CA ARG A 127 10.51 -23.58 16.43
C ARG A 127 9.23 -22.85 16.93
N PRO A 128 9.27 -21.56 17.29
CA PRO A 128 8.06 -20.82 17.65
C PRO A 128 7.01 -20.79 16.54
N TYR A 129 7.42 -20.62 15.28
CA TYR A 129 6.51 -20.69 14.14
C TYR A 129 5.84 -22.05 14.00
N THR A 130 6.62 -23.14 13.99
CA THR A 130 6.07 -24.50 13.87
C THR A 130 5.10 -24.83 15.00
N ASN A 131 5.39 -24.39 16.22
CA ASN A 131 4.49 -24.55 17.36
C ASN A 131 3.18 -23.76 17.15
N ALA A 132 3.28 -22.50 16.72
CA ALA A 132 2.12 -21.65 16.51
C ALA A 132 1.23 -22.12 15.34
N ASP A 133 1.81 -22.63 14.25
CA ASP A 133 1.05 -23.21 13.13
C ASP A 133 0.36 -24.51 13.54
N ARG A 134 1.02 -25.35 14.35
CA ARG A 134 0.42 -26.58 14.89
C ARG A 134 -0.85 -26.30 15.71
N LEU A 135 -0.89 -25.18 16.45
CA LEU A 135 -2.04 -24.75 17.25
C LEU A 135 -3.24 -24.25 16.41
N LEU A 136 -3.08 -24.08 15.10
CA LEU A 136 -4.21 -23.86 14.20
C LEU A 136 -5.05 -25.13 13.99
N LYS A 137 -4.46 -26.32 14.23
CA LYS A 137 -5.18 -27.59 14.19
C LYS A 137 -6.03 -27.74 15.46
N PRO A 138 -7.17 -28.45 15.40
CA PRO A 138 -8.01 -28.69 16.58
C PRO A 138 -7.18 -29.24 17.75
N LYS A 139 -7.30 -28.63 18.94
CA LYS A 139 -6.48 -28.93 20.12
C LYS A 139 -6.45 -30.44 20.40
N GLN A 140 -5.25 -31.04 20.34
CA GLN A 140 -4.98 -32.30 21.04
C GLN A 140 -4.60 -31.94 22.49
N THR A 141 -5.09 -32.72 23.45
CA THR A 141 -4.88 -32.51 24.88
C THR A 141 -3.39 -32.55 25.23
N GLY A 142 -2.88 -31.51 25.92
CA GLY A 142 -1.52 -31.46 26.46
C GLY A 142 -0.51 -30.57 25.71
N ASP A 143 -0.95 -29.78 24.72
CA ASP A 143 -0.02 -28.93 23.97
C ASP A 143 0.45 -27.70 24.78
N PRO A 144 1.78 -27.43 24.82
CA PRO A 144 2.35 -26.31 25.55
C PRO A 144 1.87 -24.97 24.99
N GLU A 145 1.81 -23.95 25.87
CA GLU A 145 1.49 -22.58 25.49
C GLU A 145 2.36 -22.12 24.31
N SER A 146 1.74 -21.49 23.32
CA SER A 146 2.46 -20.82 22.24
C SER A 146 3.50 -19.88 22.84
N GLU A 147 4.75 -19.97 22.40
CA GLU A 147 5.80 -19.01 22.72
C GLU A 147 5.47 -17.65 22.09
N GLY A 148 4.47 -16.92 22.63
CA GLY A 148 4.19 -15.49 22.44
C GLY A 148 4.00 -14.93 21.02
N CYS A 149 4.26 -15.68 19.95
CA CYS A 149 4.27 -15.18 18.58
C CYS A 149 2.85 -15.03 18.03
N LYS A 150 2.62 -13.88 17.40
CA LYS A 150 1.36 -13.52 16.74
C LYS A 150 1.63 -13.16 15.29
N TYR A 151 0.64 -13.38 14.43
CA TYR A 151 0.81 -13.32 12.99
C TYR A 151 -0.30 -12.53 12.30
N VAL A 152 0.05 -11.88 11.20
CA VAL A 152 -0.86 -11.38 10.18
C VAL A 152 -0.49 -12.08 8.88
N VAL A 153 -1.41 -12.85 8.31
CA VAL A 153 -1.26 -13.47 7.00
C VAL A 153 -1.98 -12.60 5.98
N TRP A 154 -1.22 -11.97 5.08
CA TRP A 154 -1.76 -11.28 3.94
C TRP A 154 -2.08 -12.27 2.82
N MET A 155 -3.31 -12.26 2.33
CA MET A 155 -3.79 -13.14 1.27
C MET A 155 -3.60 -12.55 -0.11
N GLU A 156 -3.22 -13.38 -1.08
CA GLU A 156 -3.03 -12.96 -2.46
C GLU A 156 -4.37 -12.55 -3.09
N PHE A 157 -4.54 -11.26 -3.38
CA PHE A 157 -5.78 -10.73 -3.92
C PHE A 157 -5.54 -9.49 -4.80
N SER A 158 -6.34 -9.35 -5.87
CA SER A 158 -6.33 -8.20 -6.80
C SER A 158 -5.04 -8.05 -7.62
N GLY A 159 -4.92 -6.94 -8.37
CA GLY A 159 -3.78 -6.65 -9.25
C GLY A 159 -2.54 -6.15 -8.51
N LEU A 160 -1.37 -6.18 -9.16
CA LEU A 160 -0.06 -5.90 -8.55
C LEU A 160 -0.01 -4.58 -7.75
N GLY A 161 -0.54 -3.48 -8.30
CA GLY A 161 -0.58 -2.19 -7.59
C GLY A 161 -1.33 -2.27 -6.26
N ASN A 162 -2.48 -2.94 -6.25
CA ASN A 162 -3.27 -3.16 -5.04
C ASN A 162 -2.55 -4.07 -4.05
N ARG A 163 -1.83 -5.09 -4.53
CA ARG A 163 -1.02 -5.97 -3.67
C ARG A 163 0.09 -5.20 -2.95
N ILE A 164 0.85 -4.37 -3.68
CA ILE A 164 1.95 -3.58 -3.10
C ILE A 164 1.43 -2.65 -1.99
N ILE A 165 0.37 -1.88 -2.25
CA ILE A 165 -0.16 -0.93 -1.26
C ILE A 165 -0.83 -1.63 -0.07
N SER A 166 -1.48 -2.78 -0.30
CA SER A 166 -2.19 -3.49 0.76
C SER A 166 -1.23 -4.29 1.64
N ILE A 167 -0.14 -4.85 1.08
CA ILE A 167 0.98 -5.43 1.85
C ILE A 167 1.64 -4.36 2.73
N ALA A 168 1.89 -3.17 2.20
CA ALA A 168 2.46 -2.08 3.01
C ALA A 168 1.55 -1.69 4.19
N SER A 169 0.23 -1.69 3.97
CA SER A 169 -0.76 -1.42 5.04
C SER A 169 -0.80 -2.55 6.07
N ALA A 170 -0.77 -3.81 5.63
CA ALA A 170 -0.70 -4.97 6.50
C ALA A 170 0.61 -5.01 7.31
N PHE A 171 1.73 -4.62 6.71
CA PHE A 171 3.03 -4.50 7.39
C PHE A 171 3.00 -3.43 8.49
N LEU A 172 2.43 -2.25 8.19
CA LEU A 172 2.24 -1.21 9.18
C LEU A 172 1.41 -1.72 10.37
N TYR A 173 0.28 -2.37 10.08
CA TYR A 173 -0.56 -2.97 11.10
C TYR A 173 0.17 -4.04 11.93
N ALA A 174 1.00 -4.87 11.28
CA ALA A 174 1.81 -5.88 11.95
C ALA A 174 2.82 -5.25 12.94
N MET A 175 3.50 -4.16 12.55
CA MET A 175 4.39 -3.41 13.43
C MET A 175 3.65 -2.76 14.62
N LEU A 176 2.45 -2.23 14.40
CA LEU A 176 1.64 -1.61 15.46
C LEU A 176 1.09 -2.62 16.47
N THR A 177 1.01 -3.90 16.10
CA THR A 177 0.36 -4.94 16.92
C THR A 177 1.30 -6.05 17.38
N ASP A 178 2.61 -5.85 17.18
CA ASP A 178 3.70 -6.79 17.47
C ASP A 178 3.44 -8.18 16.86
N ARG A 179 3.14 -8.19 15.55
CA ARG A 179 2.87 -9.40 14.76
C ARG A 179 3.90 -9.58 13.66
N VAL A 180 4.16 -10.84 13.31
CA VAL A 180 4.89 -11.21 12.10
C VAL A 180 3.96 -11.13 10.90
N LEU A 181 4.36 -10.40 9.85
CA LEU A 181 3.69 -10.43 8.55
C LEU A 181 4.16 -11.64 7.75
N LEU A 182 3.20 -12.42 7.24
CA LEU A 182 3.43 -13.48 6.26
C LEU A 182 2.63 -13.18 4.99
N VAL A 183 3.25 -13.30 3.82
CA VAL A 183 2.68 -12.93 2.52
C VAL A 183 2.41 -14.19 1.71
N GLU A 184 1.13 -14.44 1.40
CA GLU A 184 0.74 -15.41 0.38
C GLU A 184 1.15 -14.90 -1.01
N GLY A 185 1.82 -15.73 -1.81
CA GLY A 185 2.25 -15.31 -3.15
C GLY A 185 3.26 -16.26 -3.82
N GLY A 186 3.84 -17.16 -3.03
CA GLY A 186 4.69 -18.25 -3.52
C GLY A 186 5.80 -17.77 -4.46
N GLU A 187 6.06 -18.56 -5.50
CA GLU A 187 7.16 -18.32 -6.45
C GLU A 187 6.96 -17.05 -7.28
N GLN A 188 5.71 -16.71 -7.62
CA GLN A 188 5.41 -15.51 -8.41
C GLN A 188 5.80 -14.22 -7.67
N PHE A 189 5.65 -14.21 -6.35
CA PHE A 189 6.03 -13.05 -5.56
C PHE A 189 7.55 -12.95 -5.39
N SER A 190 8.24 -14.07 -5.22
CA SER A 190 9.73 -14.11 -5.19
C SER A 190 10.37 -13.76 -6.54
N ASP A 191 9.68 -14.01 -7.66
CA ASP A 191 10.15 -13.61 -8.98
C ASP A 191 10.12 -12.08 -9.17
N LEU A 192 9.25 -11.38 -8.45
CA LEU A 192 9.10 -9.93 -8.52
C LEU A 192 9.94 -9.19 -7.48
N PHE A 193 9.98 -9.68 -6.24
CA PHE A 193 10.58 -8.99 -5.11
C PHE A 193 11.60 -9.85 -4.35
N CYS A 194 12.67 -9.22 -3.88
CA CYS A 194 13.62 -9.82 -2.97
C CYS A 194 13.06 -9.95 -1.56
N GLU A 195 13.68 -10.81 -0.73
CA GLU A 195 13.39 -10.89 0.69
C GLU A 195 13.69 -9.56 1.40
N PRO A 196 12.73 -8.94 2.12
CA PRO A 196 12.92 -7.65 2.77
C PRO A 196 13.64 -7.74 4.11
N PHE A 197 13.60 -8.90 4.77
CA PHE A 197 14.14 -9.12 6.12
C PHE A 197 15.38 -10.00 6.06
N LEU A 198 16.45 -9.62 6.77
CA LEU A 198 17.72 -10.32 6.70
C LEU A 198 17.60 -11.75 7.26
N ASP A 199 18.21 -12.73 6.58
CA ASP A 199 18.28 -14.14 6.97
C ASP A 199 16.93 -14.84 7.26
N THR A 200 15.81 -14.29 6.79
CA THR A 200 14.46 -14.83 7.00
C THR A 200 13.63 -14.71 5.73
N THR A 201 12.43 -15.29 5.73
CA THR A 201 11.47 -15.14 4.62
C THR A 201 10.12 -14.64 5.10
N TRP A 202 9.60 -13.61 4.44
CA TRP A 202 8.24 -13.12 4.66
C TRP A 202 7.17 -13.95 3.93
N LEU A 203 7.58 -14.89 3.08
CA LEU A 203 6.63 -15.69 2.30
C LEU A 203 5.96 -16.72 3.19
N LEU A 204 4.65 -16.87 3.02
CA LEU A 204 3.88 -17.90 3.70
C LEU A 204 4.32 -19.30 3.19
N PRO A 205 4.71 -20.22 4.07
CA PRO A 205 5.07 -21.58 3.67
C PRO A 205 3.94 -22.31 2.94
N LYS A 206 4.29 -23.08 1.91
CA LYS A 206 3.32 -23.83 1.08
C LYS A 206 2.53 -24.87 1.91
N ASP A 207 3.13 -25.38 2.98
CA ASP A 207 2.58 -26.37 3.90
C ASP A 207 1.84 -25.75 5.11
N PHE A 208 1.63 -24.43 5.12
CA PHE A 208 0.86 -23.75 6.16
C PHE A 208 -0.51 -24.39 6.38
N THR A 209 -0.92 -24.51 7.65
CA THR A 209 -2.08 -25.34 8.04
C THR A 209 -3.39 -24.91 7.37
N LEU A 210 -3.60 -23.60 7.15
CA LEU A 210 -4.84 -23.09 6.54
C LEU A 210 -4.75 -22.87 5.02
N THR A 211 -3.65 -23.25 4.35
CA THR A 211 -3.43 -22.95 2.91
C THR A 211 -4.61 -23.36 2.03
N LYS A 212 -5.21 -24.54 2.25
CA LYS A 212 -6.36 -25.03 1.46
C LYS A 212 -7.66 -24.24 1.69
N GLN A 213 -7.77 -23.56 2.83
CA GLN A 213 -8.96 -22.81 3.23
C GLN A 213 -8.90 -21.34 2.79
N LEU A 214 -7.70 -20.82 2.49
CA LEU A 214 -7.50 -19.42 2.13
C LEU A 214 -8.42 -18.97 0.99
N SER A 215 -8.50 -19.75 -0.09
CA SER A 215 -9.35 -19.44 -1.25
C SER A 215 -10.86 -19.42 -0.95
N GLY A 216 -11.29 -20.09 0.13
CA GLY A 216 -12.69 -20.17 0.54
C GLY A 216 -13.14 -19.07 1.50
N PHE A 217 -12.24 -18.24 2.02
CA PHE A 217 -12.61 -17.17 2.94
C PHE A 217 -13.42 -16.07 2.24
N SER A 218 -14.55 -15.72 2.86
CA SER A 218 -15.49 -14.70 2.39
C SER A 218 -16.13 -14.00 3.58
N GLN A 219 -16.90 -12.93 3.32
CA GLN A 219 -17.64 -12.20 4.35
C GLN A 219 -18.57 -13.10 5.15
N ASN A 220 -19.10 -14.17 4.56
CA ASN A 220 -20.05 -15.09 5.23
C ASN A 220 -19.35 -16.23 5.99
N SER A 221 -18.01 -16.29 5.99
CA SER A 221 -17.27 -17.33 6.70
C SER A 221 -17.53 -17.22 8.21
N PRO A 222 -17.71 -18.35 8.94
CA PRO A 222 -18.03 -18.33 10.36
C PRO A 222 -16.94 -17.71 11.24
N HIS A 223 -15.69 -17.71 10.76
CA HIS A 223 -14.54 -17.07 11.42
C HIS A 223 -14.25 -15.66 10.88
N CYS A 224 -15.14 -15.08 10.07
CA CYS A 224 -15.03 -13.68 9.63
C CYS A 224 -15.41 -12.76 10.80
N HIS A 225 -14.56 -11.77 11.09
CA HIS A 225 -14.81 -10.77 12.13
C HIS A 225 -16.18 -10.10 11.98
N GLY A 226 -16.49 -9.56 10.79
CA GLY A 226 -17.76 -8.88 10.54
C GLY A 226 -18.98 -9.80 10.69
N GLU A 227 -18.89 -11.05 10.25
CA GLU A 227 -19.99 -12.03 10.41
C GLU A 227 -20.21 -12.42 11.87
N MET A 228 -19.12 -12.61 12.63
CA MET A 228 -19.23 -12.91 14.06
C MET A 228 -19.82 -11.73 14.83
N LEU A 229 -19.49 -10.48 14.47
CA LEU A 229 -20.12 -9.29 15.04
C LEU A 229 -21.62 -9.23 14.71
N LYS A 230 -21.98 -9.44 13.45
CA LYS A 230 -23.36 -9.47 12.98
C LYS A 230 -24.20 -10.51 13.74
N ARG A 231 -23.62 -11.68 14.04
CA ARG A 231 -24.26 -12.74 14.83
C ARG A 231 -24.15 -12.56 16.34
N ARG A 232 -23.50 -11.50 16.83
CA ARG A 232 -23.26 -11.22 18.26
C ARG A 232 -22.50 -12.34 18.97
N LEU A 233 -21.56 -12.98 18.27
CA LEU A 233 -20.73 -14.08 18.78
C LEU A 233 -19.39 -13.59 19.35
N ILE A 234 -19.02 -12.34 19.08
CA ILE A 234 -17.78 -11.75 19.59
C ILE A 234 -18.02 -11.16 20.99
N ASN A 235 -17.30 -11.71 21.96
CA ASN A 235 -17.02 -11.13 23.25
C ASN A 235 -15.56 -11.48 23.65
N GLY A 236 -15.04 -10.88 24.72
CA GLY A 236 -13.64 -11.07 25.12
C GLY A 236 -13.22 -12.53 25.37
N SER A 237 -14.12 -13.37 25.91
CA SER A 237 -13.82 -14.78 26.19
C SER A 237 -13.86 -15.65 24.94
N THR A 238 -14.83 -15.44 24.03
CA THR A 238 -14.91 -16.16 22.76
C THR A 238 -13.69 -15.85 21.89
N VAL A 239 -13.31 -14.58 21.75
CA VAL A 239 -12.18 -14.17 20.89
C VAL A 239 -10.84 -14.70 21.42
N SER A 240 -10.64 -14.70 22.73
CA SER A 240 -9.40 -15.23 23.35
C SER A 240 -9.24 -16.74 23.17
N SER A 241 -10.32 -17.46 22.81
CA SER A 241 -10.29 -18.90 22.54
C SER A 241 -9.99 -19.25 21.08
N LEU A 242 -10.06 -18.27 20.17
CA LEU A 242 -9.85 -18.48 18.74
C LEU A 242 -8.35 -18.63 18.42
N SER A 243 -8.01 -19.67 17.67
CA SER A 243 -6.66 -19.83 17.13
C SER A 243 -6.41 -18.87 15.97
N TYR A 244 -7.44 -18.54 15.19
CA TYR A 244 -7.38 -17.56 14.10
C TYR A 244 -8.69 -16.79 13.92
N LEU A 245 -8.59 -15.67 13.21
CA LEU A 245 -9.73 -14.87 12.78
C LEU A 245 -9.49 -14.33 11.36
N TYR A 246 -10.53 -14.35 10.53
CA TYR A 246 -10.51 -13.80 9.17
C TYR A 246 -10.98 -12.33 9.17
N LEU A 247 -10.20 -11.48 8.51
CA LEU A 247 -10.45 -10.05 8.33
C LEU A 247 -10.74 -9.77 6.86
N HIS A 248 -11.99 -9.42 6.56
CA HIS A 248 -12.40 -9.03 5.22
C HIS A 248 -12.28 -7.51 5.03
N LEU A 249 -11.14 -7.07 4.49
CA LEU A 249 -10.81 -5.65 4.27
C LEU A 249 -10.66 -5.32 2.78
N ALA A 250 -11.36 -6.08 1.94
CA ALA A 250 -11.49 -5.79 0.52
C ALA A 250 -12.47 -4.62 0.31
N HIS A 251 -12.44 -4.00 -0.87
CA HIS A 251 -13.30 -2.88 -1.24
C HIS A 251 -14.83 -3.13 -1.08
N ASP A 252 -15.26 -4.39 -1.09
CA ASP A 252 -16.65 -4.84 -0.95
C ASP A 252 -17.06 -5.14 0.50
N TYR A 253 -16.21 -4.86 1.49
CA TYR A 253 -16.49 -4.94 2.92
C TYR A 253 -17.78 -4.20 3.36
N ASN A 254 -18.46 -4.74 4.37
CA ASN A 254 -19.67 -4.16 4.94
C ASN A 254 -19.40 -3.35 6.23
N ASP A 255 -20.44 -2.79 6.85
CA ASP A 255 -20.29 -1.95 8.06
C ASP A 255 -19.79 -2.71 9.29
N HIS A 256 -20.06 -4.02 9.38
CA HIS A 256 -19.50 -4.85 10.46
C HIS A 256 -18.01 -5.15 10.21
N ASP A 257 -17.59 -5.35 8.97
CA ASP A 257 -16.17 -5.50 8.65
C ASP A 257 -15.37 -4.21 8.96
N LYS A 258 -15.98 -3.03 8.72
CA LYS A 258 -15.39 -1.72 9.04
C LYS A 258 -15.10 -1.52 10.53
N MET A 259 -15.74 -2.28 11.42
CA MET A 259 -15.44 -2.22 12.87
C MET A 259 -14.00 -2.62 13.19
N PHE A 260 -13.27 -3.25 12.26
CA PHE A 260 -11.81 -3.37 12.35
C PHE A 260 -11.12 -2.03 12.66
N PHE A 261 -11.65 -0.90 12.21
CA PHE A 261 -11.06 0.42 12.44
C PHE A 261 -11.51 1.09 13.76
N CYS A 262 -12.14 0.34 14.67
CA CYS A 262 -12.56 0.81 16.00
C CYS A 262 -11.60 0.32 17.09
N GLU A 263 -11.43 1.11 18.14
CA GLU A 263 -10.50 0.80 19.25
C GLU A 263 -10.96 -0.42 20.06
N GLU A 264 -12.27 -0.54 20.26
CA GLU A 264 -12.89 -1.63 21.00
C GLU A 264 -12.60 -2.98 20.33
N ASP A 265 -12.78 -3.05 19.01
CA ASP A 265 -12.50 -4.23 18.22
C ASP A 265 -10.99 -4.53 18.15
N GLN A 266 -10.14 -3.51 18.00
CA GLN A 266 -8.68 -3.70 18.05
C GLN A 266 -8.21 -4.31 19.38
N SER A 267 -8.83 -3.92 20.49
CA SER A 267 -8.55 -4.50 21.81
C SER A 267 -8.87 -6.00 21.87
N LEU A 268 -9.91 -6.44 21.16
CA LEU A 268 -10.26 -7.86 21.04
C LEU A 268 -9.28 -8.59 20.10
N LEU A 269 -8.98 -8.01 18.94
CA LEU A 269 -8.09 -8.58 17.93
C LEU A 269 -6.67 -8.79 18.47
N LYS A 270 -6.22 -8.00 19.43
CA LYS A 270 -4.91 -8.13 20.09
C LYS A 270 -4.63 -9.54 20.62
N ASN A 271 -5.68 -10.25 21.07
CA ASN A 271 -5.57 -11.56 21.72
C ASN A 271 -5.60 -12.75 20.75
N VAL A 272 -6.01 -12.55 19.49
CA VAL A 272 -6.07 -13.64 18.51
C VAL A 272 -4.66 -13.89 17.95
N PRO A 273 -4.11 -15.11 18.01
CA PRO A 273 -2.75 -15.37 17.54
C PRO A 273 -2.58 -15.17 16.04
N TRP A 274 -3.52 -15.64 15.22
CA TRP A 274 -3.45 -15.58 13.76
C TRP A 274 -4.55 -14.70 13.17
N LEU A 275 -4.18 -13.63 12.48
CA LEU A 275 -5.12 -12.82 11.70
C LEU A 275 -4.93 -13.11 10.22
N ILE A 276 -5.96 -13.59 9.55
CA ILE A 276 -5.95 -13.89 8.12
C ILE A 276 -6.62 -12.73 7.38
N MET A 277 -5.87 -11.99 6.58
CA MET A 277 -6.30 -10.70 6.04
C MET A 277 -6.40 -10.73 4.51
N ARG A 278 -7.59 -10.39 4.00
CA ARG A 278 -7.81 -10.15 2.57
C ARG A 278 -8.07 -8.68 2.32
N THR A 279 -7.23 -8.03 1.52
CA THR A 279 -7.39 -6.59 1.22
C THR A 279 -6.78 -6.18 -0.13
N ASN A 280 -7.44 -5.23 -0.79
CA ASN A 280 -6.94 -4.54 -1.98
C ASN A 280 -6.84 -3.02 -1.79
N ASN A 281 -6.87 -2.54 -0.53
CA ASN A 281 -6.89 -1.12 -0.19
C ASN A 281 -5.59 -0.70 0.51
N PHE A 282 -5.21 0.57 0.32
CA PHE A 282 -4.22 1.22 1.17
C PHE A 282 -4.88 1.76 2.44
N PHE A 283 -5.13 0.90 3.42
CA PHE A 283 -5.92 1.25 4.62
C PHE A 283 -5.12 1.95 5.74
N ALA A 284 -3.81 2.17 5.55
CA ALA A 284 -2.96 2.89 6.51
C ALA A 284 -3.53 4.25 6.99
N PRO A 285 -4.18 5.11 6.17
CA PRO A 285 -4.78 6.35 6.64
C PRO A 285 -5.78 6.14 7.78
N SER A 286 -6.60 5.09 7.69
CA SER A 286 -7.62 4.80 8.70
C SER A 286 -7.03 4.35 10.04
N LEU A 287 -5.79 3.85 10.06
CA LEU A 287 -5.10 3.47 11.30
C LEU A 287 -4.75 4.70 12.17
N PHE A 288 -4.51 5.86 11.55
CA PHE A 288 -4.29 7.12 12.27
C PHE A 288 -5.54 7.63 13.00
N LEU A 289 -6.72 7.08 12.69
CA LEU A 289 -7.98 7.44 13.35
C LEU A 289 -8.28 6.55 14.55
N ILE A 290 -7.44 5.54 14.83
CA ILE A 290 -7.58 4.66 15.98
C ILE A 290 -6.79 5.28 17.14
N PRO A 291 -7.43 5.70 18.24
CA PRO A 291 -6.77 6.43 19.32
C PRO A 291 -5.52 5.73 19.86
N SER A 292 -5.59 4.42 20.10
CA SER A 292 -4.47 3.62 20.59
C SER A 292 -3.27 3.52 19.64
N PHE A 293 -3.41 3.86 18.35
CA PHE A 293 -2.31 3.86 17.39
C PHE A 293 -1.79 5.27 17.05
N GLU A 294 -2.53 6.33 17.41
CA GLU A 294 -2.24 7.70 16.95
C GLU A 294 -0.85 8.17 17.39
N GLU A 295 -0.50 8.01 18.66
CA GLU A 295 0.78 8.46 19.21
C GLU A 295 1.96 7.71 18.56
N GLU A 296 1.87 6.39 18.48
CA GLU A 296 2.88 5.52 17.87
C GLU A 296 3.10 5.89 16.40
N LEU A 297 2.01 6.06 15.64
CA LEU A 297 2.07 6.49 14.24
C LEU A 297 2.63 7.91 14.09
N GLY A 298 2.33 8.82 15.00
CA GLY A 298 2.85 10.18 15.02
C GLY A 298 4.37 10.23 15.26
N MET A 299 4.89 9.34 16.10
CA MET A 299 6.34 9.20 16.31
C MET A 299 7.03 8.52 15.12
N MET A 300 6.42 7.48 14.55
CA MET A 300 6.97 6.79 13.37
C MET A 300 6.99 7.71 12.14
N PHE A 301 5.91 8.46 11.90
CA PHE A 301 5.72 9.30 10.71
C PHE A 301 5.33 10.73 11.08
N PRO A 302 6.31 11.58 11.51
CA PRO A 302 6.06 12.99 11.78
C PRO A 302 5.41 13.69 10.58
N GLU A 303 5.86 13.35 9.38
CA GLU A 303 5.19 13.68 8.13
C GLU A 303 4.29 12.54 7.70
N LYS A 304 2.99 12.62 8.02
CA LYS A 304 2.01 11.54 7.78
C LYS A 304 1.92 11.10 6.31
N GLY A 305 2.26 11.99 5.37
CA GLY A 305 2.36 11.71 3.95
C GLY A 305 3.46 10.71 3.53
N THR A 306 4.40 10.39 4.42
CA THR A 306 5.59 9.60 4.11
C THR A 306 5.45 8.10 4.41
N VAL A 307 4.28 7.65 4.89
CA VAL A 307 4.05 6.25 5.30
C VAL A 307 4.42 5.25 4.20
N PHE A 308 3.77 5.35 3.04
CA PHE A 308 4.06 4.44 1.92
C PHE A 308 5.43 4.72 1.31
N HIS A 309 5.90 5.97 1.35
CA HIS A 309 7.23 6.31 0.87
C HIS A 309 8.33 5.54 1.60
N HIS A 310 8.29 5.51 2.94
CA HIS A 310 9.26 4.77 3.73
C HIS A 310 9.03 3.26 3.68
N LEU A 311 7.82 2.79 3.97
CA LEU A 311 7.54 1.36 4.03
C LEU A 311 7.69 0.69 2.66
N GLY A 312 7.30 1.38 1.58
CA GLY A 312 7.47 0.88 0.23
C GLY A 312 8.94 0.71 -0.17
N ARG A 313 9.80 1.68 0.21
CA ARG A 313 11.25 1.62 -0.04
C ARG A 313 11.98 0.60 0.82
N TYR A 314 11.40 0.26 1.97
CA TYR A 314 11.92 -0.76 2.88
C TYR A 314 11.54 -2.19 2.44
N LEU A 315 10.29 -2.40 2.01
CA LEU A 315 9.78 -3.72 1.66
C LEU A 315 10.11 -4.13 0.22
N PHE A 316 9.91 -3.24 -0.75
CA PHE A 316 9.83 -3.66 -2.16
C PHE A 316 11.13 -3.39 -2.91
N HIS A 317 11.98 -4.41 -2.95
CA HIS A 317 13.19 -4.41 -3.77
C HIS A 317 12.97 -5.34 -4.97
N PRO A 318 13.00 -4.83 -6.21
CA PRO A 318 12.82 -5.67 -7.39
C PRO A 318 13.88 -6.78 -7.47
N SER A 319 13.46 -7.98 -7.88
CA SER A 319 14.37 -9.09 -8.18
C SER A 319 15.40 -8.68 -9.25
N ASN A 320 16.51 -9.42 -9.36
CA ASN A 320 17.53 -9.13 -10.37
C ASN A 320 16.97 -9.16 -11.80
N HIS A 321 15.97 -10.00 -12.08
CA HIS A 321 15.30 -10.05 -13.37
C HIS A 321 14.58 -8.72 -13.66
N VAL A 322 13.73 -8.28 -12.74
CA VAL A 322 12.97 -7.01 -12.86
C VAL A 322 13.92 -5.81 -12.86
N TRP A 323 14.94 -5.82 -12.00
CA TRP A 323 15.96 -4.78 -11.93
C TRP A 323 16.74 -4.64 -13.24
N GLY A 324 17.05 -5.76 -13.91
CA GLY A 324 17.64 -5.76 -15.24
C GLY A 324 16.78 -5.05 -16.29
N LEU A 325 15.45 -5.22 -16.24
CA LEU A 325 14.53 -4.49 -17.14
C LEU A 325 14.58 -2.98 -16.85
N ILE A 326 14.49 -2.59 -15.59
CA ILE A 326 14.51 -1.18 -15.15
C ILE A 326 15.80 -0.50 -15.59
N THR A 327 16.96 -1.08 -15.26
CA THR A 327 18.27 -0.47 -15.50
C THR A 327 18.61 -0.41 -16.98
N ARG A 328 18.32 -1.45 -17.77
CA ARG A 328 18.55 -1.43 -19.22
C ARG A 328 17.70 -0.36 -19.90
N TYR A 329 16.42 -0.26 -19.55
CA TYR A 329 15.54 0.77 -20.12
C TYR A 329 16.00 2.18 -19.73
N TYR A 330 16.30 2.41 -18.45
CA TYR A 330 16.79 3.69 -17.98
C TYR A 330 18.07 4.11 -18.71
N ASN A 331 19.06 3.22 -18.78
CA ASN A 331 20.36 3.50 -19.40
C ASN A 331 20.23 3.78 -20.91
N ALA A 332 19.37 3.03 -21.61
CA ALA A 332 19.19 3.19 -23.05
C ALA A 332 18.42 4.47 -23.42
N TYR A 333 17.39 4.84 -22.63
CA TYR A 333 16.40 5.83 -23.07
C TYR A 333 16.29 7.08 -22.19
N LEU A 334 16.68 7.00 -20.91
CA LEU A 334 16.41 8.06 -19.93
C LEU A 334 17.68 8.68 -19.34
N ALA A 335 18.80 7.97 -19.32
CA ALA A 335 20.00 8.39 -18.60
C ALA A 335 20.59 9.72 -19.10
N LYS A 336 20.51 10.00 -20.40
CA LYS A 336 21.09 11.22 -21.01
C LYS A 336 20.24 12.48 -20.88
N ALA A 337 19.00 12.37 -20.40
CA ALA A 337 18.11 13.52 -20.28
C ALA A 337 18.41 14.34 -19.03
N ASP A 338 18.35 15.65 -19.16
CA ASP A 338 18.48 16.60 -18.05
C ASP A 338 17.25 16.52 -17.14
N GLU A 339 16.07 16.38 -17.76
CA GLU A 339 14.79 16.25 -17.08
C GLU A 339 14.04 15.00 -17.57
N ARG A 340 13.34 14.33 -16.64
CA ARG A 340 12.59 13.11 -16.93
C ARG A 340 11.17 13.27 -16.42
N ILE A 341 10.19 13.09 -17.31
CA ILE A 341 8.77 13.26 -17.01
C ILE A 341 8.08 11.91 -17.15
N GLY A 342 7.42 11.46 -16.09
CA GLY A 342 6.63 10.23 -16.10
C GLY A 342 5.16 10.53 -16.33
N LEU A 343 4.57 9.92 -17.35
CA LEU A 343 3.12 9.98 -17.62
C LEU A 343 2.52 8.58 -17.47
N GLN A 344 1.88 8.34 -16.33
CA GLN A 344 1.16 7.11 -16.06
C GLN A 344 -0.31 7.30 -16.47
N ILE A 345 -0.74 6.59 -17.51
CA ILE A 345 -2.07 6.73 -18.10
C ILE A 345 -2.85 5.45 -17.84
N ARG A 346 -3.94 5.55 -17.09
CA ARG A 346 -4.92 4.48 -16.85
C ARG A 346 -6.31 5.01 -17.19
N VAL A 347 -6.98 4.38 -18.15
CA VAL A 347 -8.39 4.69 -18.46
C VAL A 347 -9.26 3.56 -17.95
N PHE A 348 -10.22 3.87 -17.07
CA PHE A 348 -11.20 2.91 -16.55
C PHE A 348 -12.44 2.87 -17.45
N ASP A 349 -12.23 2.52 -18.72
CA ASP A 349 -13.29 2.33 -19.71
C ASP A 349 -12.87 1.22 -20.68
N GLU A 350 -13.55 0.08 -20.61
CA GLU A 350 -13.25 -1.11 -21.40
C GLU A 350 -13.44 -0.90 -22.91
N LYS A 351 -14.27 0.07 -23.31
CA LYS A 351 -14.68 0.23 -24.72
C LYS A 351 -13.88 1.29 -25.47
N SER A 352 -13.47 2.36 -24.79
CA SER A 352 -13.00 3.58 -25.44
C SER A 352 -11.48 3.72 -25.55
N GLY A 353 -10.71 3.03 -24.70
CA GLY A 353 -9.26 3.22 -24.61
C GLY A 353 -8.87 4.70 -24.42
N VAL A 354 -7.74 5.12 -25.01
CA VAL A 354 -7.33 6.54 -25.00
C VAL A 354 -8.11 7.28 -26.10
N SER A 355 -9.20 7.93 -25.71
CA SER A 355 -9.98 8.77 -26.63
C SER A 355 -9.27 10.09 -26.95
N PRO A 356 -9.65 10.80 -28.04
CA PRO A 356 -9.12 12.14 -28.32
C PRO A 356 -9.33 13.13 -27.17
N GLN A 357 -10.37 12.94 -26.35
CA GLN A 357 -10.62 13.75 -25.15
C GLN A 357 -9.56 13.51 -24.08
N VAL A 358 -9.19 12.26 -23.82
CA VAL A 358 -8.11 11.90 -22.89
C VAL A 358 -6.77 12.46 -23.38
N THR A 359 -6.49 12.37 -24.68
CA THR A 359 -5.29 12.98 -25.27
C THR A 359 -5.27 14.50 -25.06
N LYS A 360 -6.40 15.19 -25.28
CA LYS A 360 -6.50 16.64 -25.04
C LYS A 360 -6.29 16.98 -23.56
N GLN A 361 -6.81 16.18 -22.65
CA GLN A 361 -6.61 16.36 -21.21
C GLN A 361 -5.13 16.20 -20.83
N ILE A 362 -4.44 15.18 -21.36
CA ILE A 362 -3.01 14.97 -21.12
C ILE A 362 -2.21 16.18 -21.63
N LEU A 363 -2.44 16.61 -22.87
CA LEU A 363 -1.75 17.76 -23.45
C LEU A 363 -2.00 19.05 -22.67
N SER A 364 -3.26 19.31 -22.30
CA SER A 364 -3.63 20.45 -21.48
C SER A 364 -2.93 20.42 -20.12
N CYS A 365 -2.85 19.27 -19.45
CA CYS A 365 -2.16 19.15 -18.17
C CYS A 365 -0.66 19.43 -18.32
N VAL A 366 0.05 18.75 -19.22
CA VAL A 366 1.51 18.91 -19.34
C VAL A 366 1.94 20.29 -19.83
N GLN A 367 1.09 21.00 -20.58
CA GLN A 367 1.37 22.35 -21.06
C GLN A 367 1.00 23.45 -20.06
N ASN A 368 -0.09 23.28 -19.29
CA ASN A 368 -0.51 24.26 -18.30
C ASN A 368 0.35 24.21 -17.03
N GLU A 369 0.83 23.02 -16.67
CA GLU A 369 1.78 22.83 -15.55
C GLU A 369 3.25 23.00 -15.99
N GLU A 370 3.48 23.49 -17.22
CA GLU A 370 4.82 23.79 -17.77
C GLU A 370 5.80 22.61 -17.76
N LEU A 371 5.29 21.37 -17.68
CA LEU A 371 6.09 20.15 -17.75
C LEU A 371 6.70 19.99 -19.14
N LEU A 372 5.91 20.24 -20.19
CA LEU A 372 6.33 20.19 -21.59
C LEU A 372 6.03 21.51 -22.31
N PRO A 373 6.89 21.90 -23.28
CA PRO A 373 6.69 23.13 -24.03
C PRO A 373 5.40 23.10 -24.86
N LYS A 374 4.81 24.30 -25.05
CA LYS A 374 3.69 24.49 -25.97
C LYS A 374 4.20 24.40 -27.42
N LEU A 375 3.42 23.76 -28.29
CA LEU A 375 3.74 23.63 -29.70
C LEU A 375 3.21 24.87 -30.46
N GLY A 376 4.11 25.78 -30.87
CA GLY A 376 3.82 27.06 -31.58
C GLY A 376 3.59 28.23 -30.60
N GLU A 377 4.13 29.44 -30.78
CA GLU A 377 4.41 30.21 -32.00
C GLU A 377 5.79 30.91 -31.98
N GLN A 378 6.38 31.05 -33.18
CA GLN A 378 7.68 31.63 -33.54
C GLN A 378 8.94 30.89 -33.09
N HIS A 379 9.61 30.28 -34.07
CA HIS A 379 11.07 30.15 -34.08
C HIS A 379 11.69 31.55 -33.96
N LYS A 380 11.85 32.07 -32.73
CA LYS A 380 12.97 32.96 -32.49
C LYS A 380 14.22 32.13 -32.78
N GLN A 381 15.07 32.60 -33.70
CA GLN A 381 16.42 32.06 -33.76
C GLN A 381 16.98 32.12 -32.35
N PRO A 382 17.52 31.02 -31.81
CA PRO A 382 18.08 31.03 -30.46
C PRO A 382 19.13 32.12 -30.40
N SER A 383 19.05 33.01 -29.41
CA SER A 383 20.25 33.75 -28.98
C SER A 383 21.31 32.73 -28.61
N GLU A 384 22.58 32.97 -28.96
CA GLU A 384 23.71 32.05 -28.73
C GLU A 384 23.95 31.68 -27.24
N GLU A 385 23.10 32.16 -26.32
CA GLU A 385 23.20 32.01 -24.87
C GLU A 385 22.07 31.15 -24.22
N GLU A 386 21.10 30.61 -24.96
CA GLU A 386 20.07 29.73 -24.36
C GLU A 386 20.55 28.27 -24.24
N GLU A 387 20.76 27.82 -23.01
CA GLU A 387 21.10 26.42 -22.70
C GLU A 387 19.90 25.50 -22.97
N PHE A 388 20.02 24.61 -23.97
CA PHE A 388 18.97 23.67 -24.32
C PHE A 388 18.88 22.51 -23.31
N LYS A 389 17.73 22.39 -22.62
CA LYS A 389 17.44 21.23 -21.76
C LYS A 389 16.82 20.08 -22.54
N LEU A 390 17.45 18.92 -22.52
CA LEU A 390 16.91 17.67 -23.04
C LEU A 390 15.93 17.04 -22.05
N LYS A 391 14.63 17.04 -22.39
CA LYS A 391 13.59 16.35 -21.62
C LYS A 391 13.26 14.98 -22.22
N ALA A 392 13.22 13.94 -21.40
CA ALA A 392 12.72 12.62 -21.80
C ALA A 392 11.36 12.33 -21.14
N VAL A 393 10.41 11.79 -21.92
CA VAL A 393 9.07 11.45 -21.44
C VAL A 393 8.89 9.94 -21.42
N LEU A 394 8.67 9.37 -20.24
CA LEU A 394 8.31 7.97 -20.06
C LEU A 394 6.79 7.84 -19.97
N THR A 395 6.18 7.22 -20.97
CA THR A 395 4.74 6.97 -21.00
C THR A 395 4.44 5.51 -20.64
N GLN A 396 3.57 5.29 -19.66
CA GLN A 396 3.04 3.97 -19.33
C GLN A 396 1.54 3.96 -19.51
N LEU A 397 1.07 3.27 -20.55
CA LEU A 397 -0.36 3.08 -20.81
C LEU A 397 -0.82 1.72 -20.27
N ASN A 398 -1.70 1.75 -19.27
CA ASN A 398 -2.32 0.56 -18.71
C ASN A 398 -3.79 0.49 -19.19
N ARG A 399 -4.16 -0.62 -19.84
CA ARG A 399 -5.54 -0.95 -20.22
C ARG A 399 -6.29 -1.66 -19.12
#